data_AF-A0A2Z5UUS7-F1
#
_entry.id   AF-A0A2Z5UUS7-F1
#
_cell.length_a   1.000
_cell.length_b   1.000
_cell.length_c   1.000
_cell.angle_alpha   90.00
_cell.angle_beta   90.00
_cell.angle_gamma   90.00
#
_symmetry.space_group_name_H-M   'P 1'
#
loop_
_entity.id
_entity.type
_entity.pdbx_description
1 polymer ?
#
loop_
_entity_poly.entity_id
_entity_poly.type
_entity_poly.pdbx_seq_one_letter_code
_entity_poly.pdbx_strand_id
1 'polypeptide(L)' 'MTWEVQTLTLCDGWVNTWTISRFGQAEQPETFASFVEAEQALARFIEDARFAVEAGDLTDPPDPSEYRITGYD' A
#
# COMPACT_ATOMS: atom_id res chain seq x y z
N MET A 1 10.93 15.49 1.40
CA MET A 1 10.99 14.07 1.02
C MET A 1 9.83 13.33 1.68
N THR A 2 8.92 12.86 0.85
CA THR A 2 7.78 12.02 1.22
C THR A 2 8.04 10.61 0.71
N TRP A 3 7.39 9.64 1.33
CA TRP A 3 7.51 8.23 0.97
C TRP A 3 6.16 7.71 0.51
N GLU A 4 6.16 6.78 -0.42
CA GLU A 4 4.95 6.11 -0.87
C GLU A 4 5.16 4.62 -1.07
N VAL A 5 4.08 3.87 -0.94
CA VAL A 5 4.02 2.46 -1.28
C VAL A 5 3.48 2.35 -2.70
N GLN A 6 4.26 1.71 -3.57
CA GLN A 6 3.86 1.44 -4.95
C GLN A 6 3.56 -0.04 -5.12
N THR A 7 2.54 -0.32 -5.91
CA THR A 7 2.15 -1.67 -6.34
C THR A 7 2.64 -1.89 -7.77
N LEU A 8 3.19 -3.07 -8.06
CA LEU A 8 3.55 -3.47 -9.41
C LEU A 8 2.28 -3.86 -10.18
N THR A 9 1.91 -3.05 -11.16
CA THR A 9 0.78 -3.28 -12.05
C THR A 9 1.23 -3.77 -13.42
N LEU A 10 0.38 -4.55 -14.10
CA LEU A 10 0.70 -5.09 -15.43
C LEU A 10 0.91 -3.99 -16.48
N CYS A 11 0.13 -2.92 -16.43
CA CYS A 11 0.07 -1.90 -17.48
C CYS A 11 0.98 -0.70 -17.18
N ASP A 12 0.96 -0.22 -15.94
CA ASP A 12 1.60 1.05 -15.56
C ASP A 12 2.90 0.83 -14.78
N GLY A 13 3.29 -0.43 -14.56
CA GLY A 13 4.43 -0.79 -13.75
C GLY A 13 4.20 -0.38 -12.29
N TRP A 14 5.21 0.18 -11.66
CA TRP A 14 5.16 0.58 -10.26
C TRP A 14 4.45 1.91 -10.07
N VAL A 15 3.26 1.87 -9.48
CA VAL A 15 2.43 3.06 -9.24
C VAL A 15 1.84 3.04 -7.83
N ASN A 16 1.67 4.23 -7.25
CA ASN A 16 1.00 4.36 -5.96
C ASN A 16 -0.52 4.18 -6.14
N THR A 17 -1.00 3.00 -5.76
CA THR A 17 -2.43 2.67 -5.78
C THR A 17 -3.10 2.90 -4.42
N TRP A 18 -2.35 3.33 -3.42
CA TRP A 18 -2.84 3.55 -2.07
C TRP A 18 -3.46 4.93 -2.01
N THR A 19 -4.66 5.05 -1.44
CA THR A 19 -5.37 6.32 -1.36
C THR A 19 -5.84 6.62 0.05
N ILE A 20 -5.81 7.90 0.41
CA ILE A 20 -6.48 8.40 1.61
C ILE A 20 -7.72 9.18 1.21
N SER A 21 -8.81 8.89 1.91
CA SER A 21 -10.07 9.63 1.81
C SER A 21 -10.22 10.53 3.03
N ARG A 22 -10.41 11.83 2.81
CA ARG A 22 -10.73 12.80 3.86
C ARG A 22 -12.14 13.31 3.66
N PHE A 23 -12.91 13.47 4.74
CA PHE A 23 -14.32 13.82 4.65
C PHE A 23 -14.53 15.11 3.83
N GLY A 24 -15.33 15.00 2.76
CA GLY A 24 -15.62 16.11 1.85
C GLY A 24 -14.49 16.46 0.86
N GLN A 25 -13.43 15.65 0.77
CA GLN A 25 -12.34 15.81 -0.18
C GLN A 25 -12.29 14.64 -1.17
N ALA A 26 -11.73 14.88 -2.35
CA ALA A 26 -11.41 13.82 -3.29
C ALA A 26 -10.32 12.90 -2.70
N GLU A 27 -10.34 11.63 -3.10
CA GLU A 27 -9.27 10.69 -2.80
C GLU A 27 -7.94 11.20 -3.35
N GLN A 28 -6.90 11.08 -2.52
CA GLN A 28 -5.54 11.46 -2.87
C GLN A 28 -4.62 10.28 -2.62
N PRO A 29 -3.54 10.12 -3.41
CA PRO A 29 -2.53 9.12 -3.14
C PRO A 29 -2.02 9.21 -1.70
N GLU A 30 -1.87 8.07 -1.05
CA GLU A 30 -1.35 8.00 0.31
C GLU A 30 0.17 8.20 0.30
N THR A 31 0.65 9.03 1.22
CA THR A 31 2.06 9.41 1.34
C THR A 31 2.43 9.48 2.82
N PHE A 32 3.66 9.11 3.14
CA PHE A 32 4.19 8.98 4.49
C PHE A 32 5.32 9.98 4.73
N ALA A 33 5.49 10.42 5.97
CA ALA A 33 6.55 11.36 6.34
C ALA A 33 7.91 10.65 6.45
N SER A 34 7.93 9.34 6.65
CA SER A 34 9.15 8.54 6.73
C SER A 34 9.02 7.17 6.06
N PHE A 35 10.17 6.59 5.67
CA PHE A 35 10.25 5.22 5.18
C PHE A 35 9.68 4.23 6.20
N VAL A 36 9.94 4.45 7.49
CA VAL A 36 9.47 3.58 8.58
C VAL A 36 7.95 3.58 8.67
N GLU A 37 7.30 4.74 8.51
CA GLU A 37 5.83 4.81 8.46
C GLU A 37 5.27 4.04 7.26
N ALA A 38 5.88 4.18 6.07
CA ALA A 38 5.48 3.43 4.88
C ALA A 38 5.68 1.91 5.05
N GLU A 39 6.79 1.49 5.70
CA GLU A 39 7.09 0.09 5.99
C GLU A 39 6.08 -0.50 6.98
N GLN A 40 5.73 0.24 8.04
CA GLN A 40 4.71 -0.19 8.99
C GLN A 40 3.33 -0.30 8.35
N ALA A 41 2.96 0.64 7.47
CA ALA A 41 1.70 0.59 6.74
C ALA A 41 1.64 -0.64 5.81
N LEU A 42 2.72 -0.91 5.05
CA LEU A 42 2.81 -2.08 4.19
C LEU A 42 2.77 -3.39 4.98
N ALA A 43 3.51 -3.48 6.09
CA ALA A 43 3.52 -4.66 6.95
C ALA A 43 2.11 -4.96 7.51
N ARG A 44 1.42 -3.91 7.97
CA ARG A 44 0.05 -4.03 8.48
C ARG A 44 -0.93 -4.48 7.41
N PHE A 45 -0.84 -3.93 6.21
CA PHE A 45 -1.68 -4.35 5.08
C PHE A 45 -1.50 -5.84 4.76
N ILE A 46 -0.26 -6.32 4.73
CA ILE A 46 0.04 -7.74 4.48
C ILE A 46 -0.52 -8.62 5.62
N GLU A 47 -0.39 -8.17 6.87
CA GLU A 47 -0.95 -8.88 8.03
C GLU A 47 -2.48 -8.94 7.97
N ASP A 48 -3.14 -7.82 7.69
CA ASP A 48 -4.60 -7.74 7.55
C ASP A 48 -5.09 -8.65 6.41
N ALA A 49 -4.38 -8.68 5.28
CA ALA A 49 -4.71 -9.55 4.16
C ALA A 49 -4.54 -11.04 4.51
N ARG A 50 -3.49 -11.40 5.26
CA ARG A 50 -3.33 -12.77 5.78
C ARG A 50 -4.47 -13.17 6.72
N PHE A 51 -4.87 -12.27 7.62
CA PHE A 51 -6.01 -12.50 8.49
C PHE A 51 -7.30 -12.71 7.69
N ALA A 52 -7.52 -11.93 6.62
CA ALA A 52 -8.66 -12.10 5.73
C ALA A 52 -8.64 -13.44 4.98
N VAL A 53 -7.47 -13.96 4.60
CA VAL A 53 -7.34 -15.32 4.05
C VAL A 53 -7.70 -16.38 5.09
N GLU A 54 -7.21 -16.25 6.32
CA GLU A 54 -7.53 -17.17 7.41
C GLU A 54 -9.03 -17.15 7.77
N ALA A 55 -9.67 -15.99 7.66
CA ALA A 55 -11.11 -15.82 7.85
C ALA A 55 -11.95 -16.38 6.67
N GLY A 56 -11.33 -16.66 5.52
CA GLY A 56 -12.00 -17.10 4.29
C GLY A 56 -12.59 -15.97 3.44
N ASP A 57 -12.27 -14.71 3.74
CA ASP A 57 -12.69 -13.53 2.98
C ASP A 57 -11.83 -13.33 1.71
N LEU A 58 -10.58 -13.77 1.76
CA LEU A 58 -9.66 -13.81 0.62
C LEU A 58 -9.22 -15.25 0.32
N THR A 59 -8.93 -15.52 -0.95
CA THR A 59 -8.42 -16.84 -1.37
C THR A 59 -6.93 -16.98 -1.10
N ASP A 60 -6.15 -15.94 -1.41
CA ASP A 60 -4.70 -15.93 -1.28
C ASP A 60 -4.21 -14.58 -0.74
N PRO A 61 -3.09 -14.54 0.00
CA PRO A 61 -2.50 -13.29 0.46
C PRO A 61 -1.78 -12.58 -0.70
N PRO A 62 -1.62 -11.25 -0.64
CA PRO A 62 -0.86 -10.49 -1.62
C PRO A 62 0.62 -10.90 -1.61
N ASP A 63 1.27 -10.90 -2.79
CA ASP A 63 2.69 -11.21 -2.91
C ASP A 63 3.53 -10.00 -2.48
N PRO A 64 4.38 -10.11 -1.44
CA PRO A 64 5.22 -9.00 -0.98
C PRO A 64 6.13 -8.42 -2.06
N SER A 65 6.49 -9.20 -3.09
CA SER A 65 7.32 -8.75 -4.20
C SER A 65 6.59 -7.82 -5.18
N GLU A 66 5.26 -7.72 -5.09
CA GLU A 66 4.45 -6.76 -5.84
C GLU A 66 4.41 -5.37 -5.19
N TYR A 67 5.10 -5.17 -4.07
CA TYR A 67 5.13 -3.90 -3.35
C TYR A 67 6.56 -3.36 -3.23
N ARG A 68 6.70 -2.04 -3.32
CA ARG A 68 7.95 -1.34 -3.01
C ARG A 68 7.69 -0.01 -2.34
N ILE A 69 8.66 0.44 -1.55
CA ILE A 69 8.64 1.77 -0.93
C ILE A 69 9.62 2.66 -1.70
N THR A 70 9.16 3.83 -2.14
CA THR A 70 9.99 4.81 -2.83
C THR A 70 9.87 6.19 -2.18
N GLY A 71 10.98 6.92 -2.14
CA GLY A 71 10.99 8.32 -1.73
C GLY A 71 10.88 9.23 -2.94
N TYR A 72 10.16 10.34 -2.81
CA TYR A 72 10.10 11.39 -3.82
C TYR A 72 10.15 12.79 -3.19
N ASP A 73 10.56 13.78 -3.99
CA ASP A 73 10.68 15.20 -3.63
C ASP A 73 9.59 16.02 -4.32
#